data_AF-A0A7G2CB62-F1
#
_entry.id   AF-A0A7G2CB62-F1
#
_cell.length_a   1.000
_cell.length_b   1.000
_cell.length_c   1.000
_cell.angle_alpha   90.00
_cell.angle_beta   90.00
_cell.angle_gamma   90.00
#
_symmetry.space_group_name_H-M   'P 1'
#
loop_
_entity.id
_entity.type
_entity.pdbx_description
1 polymer ?
#
loop_
_entity_poly.entity_id
_entity_poly.type
_entity_poly.pdbx_seq_one_letter_code
_entity_poly.pdbx_strand_id
1 'polypeptide(L)'
;MPDYVCGAAYEMSVSQLEMMDQFELQYRRELHQCVDLHTGETRECWVYIAETTNDCLLPSKEYLGRVLEGRDILPPEYIQGIESTQTNPQRSPRQEKRLRKEL
;
A
#
# COMPACT_ATOMS: atom_id res chain seq x y z
N MET A 1 -2.57 14.65 5.38
CA MET A 1 -1.64 13.51 5.58
C MET A 1 -0.38 14.03 6.24
N PRO A 2 0.23 13.29 7.16
CA PRO A 2 1.57 13.61 7.65
C PRO A 2 2.61 13.57 6.53
N ASP A 3 3.78 14.15 6.78
CA ASP A 3 4.94 14.18 5.89
C ASP A 3 5.79 12.89 5.94
N TYR A 4 5.31 11.87 6.63
CA TYR A 4 5.87 10.53 6.70
C TYR A 4 4.85 9.48 6.24
N VAL A 5 5.35 8.29 5.89
CA VAL A 5 4.53 7.14 5.46
C VAL A 5 4.63 6.05 6.54
N CYS A 6 3.48 5.56 7.00
CA CYS A 6 3.40 4.40 7.88
C CYS A 6 2.98 3.15 7.10
N GLY A 7 3.46 2.00 7.55
CA GLY A 7 3.14 0.71 6.97
C GLY A 7 3.53 -0.44 7.90
N ALA A 8 3.45 -1.65 7.38
CA ALA A 8 3.92 -2.85 8.07
C ALA A 8 5.30 -3.26 7.54
N ALA A 9 6.22 -3.59 8.44
CA ALA A 9 7.48 -4.23 8.10
C ALA A 9 7.36 -5.73 8.37
N TYR A 10 7.77 -6.55 7.39
CA TYR A 10 7.76 -8.01 7.50
C TYR A 10 9.18 -8.55 7.35
N GLU A 11 9.53 -9.54 8.15
CA GLU A 11 10.76 -10.30 7.96
C GLU A 11 10.53 -11.36 6.87
N MET A 12 11.41 -11.37 5.87
CA MET A 12 11.27 -12.22 4.69
C MET A 12 12.62 -12.76 4.25
N SER A 13 12.63 -13.97 3.68
CA SER A 13 13.81 -14.49 2.99
C SER A 13 14.01 -13.78 1.65
N VAL A 14 15.24 -13.83 1.13
CA VAL A 14 15.55 -13.32 -0.23
C VAL A 14 14.66 -13.96 -1.29
N SER A 15 14.41 -15.27 -1.20
CA SER A 15 13.54 -15.97 -2.15
C SER A 15 12.07 -15.51 -2.10
N GLN A 16 11.56 -15.14 -0.92
CA GLN A 16 10.22 -14.56 -0.80
C GLN A 16 10.18 -13.15 -1.37
N LEU A 17 11.25 -12.37 -1.21
CA LEU A 17 11.38 -11.05 -1.80
C LEU A 17 11.45 -11.10 -3.34
N GLU A 18 12.20 -12.05 -3.91
CA GLU A 18 12.23 -12.32 -5.35
C GLU A 18 10.87 -12.76 -5.89
N MET A 19 10.08 -13.49 -5.10
CA MET A 19 8.70 -13.81 -5.45
C MET A 19 7.82 -12.56 -5.50
N MET A 20 7.98 -11.64 -4.55
CA MET A 20 7.23 -10.37 -4.54
C MET A 20 7.52 -9.52 -5.79
N ASP A 21 8.78 -9.51 -6.28
CA ASP A 21 9.16 -8.75 -7.48
C ASP A 21 8.30 -9.11 -8.70
N GLN A 22 7.79 -10.34 -8.79
CA GLN A 22 6.92 -10.79 -9.87
C GLN A 22 5.53 -10.15 -9.86
N PHE A 23 5.09 -9.65 -8.71
CA PHE A 23 3.80 -8.97 -8.54
C PHE A 23 3.92 -7.44 -8.65
N GLU A 24 5.13 -6.90 -8.49
CA GLU A 24 5.41 -5.46 -8.39
C GLU A 24 6.10 -4.90 -9.65
N LEU A 25 5.80 -5.44 -10.84
CA LEU A 25 6.47 -5.13 -12.12
C LEU A 25 6.45 -3.66 -12.59
N GLN A 26 5.70 -2.78 -11.93
CA GLN A 26 5.62 -1.34 -12.24
C GLN A 26 6.19 -0.47 -11.10
N TYR A 27 6.93 -1.12 -10.20
CA TYR A 27 7.56 -0.52 -9.05
C TYR A 27 9.04 -0.84 -9.08
N ARG A 28 9.85 0.11 -8.63
CA ARG A 28 11.25 -0.11 -8.34
C ARG A 28 11.41 -0.47 -6.87
N ARG A 29 12.22 -1.49 -6.58
CA ARG A 29 12.54 -1.90 -5.22
C ARG A 29 13.72 -1.07 -4.70
N GLU A 30 13.54 -0.44 -3.54
CA GLU A 30 14.56 0.40 -2.89
C GLU A 30 14.72 0.01 -1.43
N LEU A 31 15.90 0.28 -0.86
CA LEU A 31 16.14 0.12 0.57
C LEU A 31 15.96 1.48 1.24
N HIS A 32 15.08 1.55 2.24
CA HIS A 32 14.80 2.77 3.00
C HIS A 32 15.03 2.55 4.49
N GLN A 33 15.42 3.60 5.20
CA GLN A 33 15.44 3.60 6.65
C GLN A 33 14.02 3.80 7.19
N CYS A 34 13.55 2.83 7.96
CA CYS A 34 12.26 2.83 8.62
C CYS A 34 12.46 2.94 10.13
N VAL A 35 11.54 3.63 10.81
CA VAL A 35 11.52 3.73 12.28
C VAL A 35 10.37 2.88 12.79
N ASP A 36 10.67 1.98 13.71
CA ASP A 36 9.65 1.24 14.44
C ASP A 36 8.86 2.20 15.35
N LEU A 37 7.55 2.26 15.16
CA LEU A 37 6.69 3.21 15.87
C LEU A 37 6.53 2.90 17.37
N HIS A 38 6.84 1.67 17.80
CA HIS A 38 6.70 1.23 19.19
C HIS A 38 8.02 1.34 19.95
N THR A 39 9.13 1.00 19.29
CA THR A 39 10.46 0.96 19.93
C THR A 39 11.33 2.19 19.61
N GLY A 40 11.03 2.90 18.52
CA GLY A 40 11.87 4.00 18.01
C GLY A 40 13.15 3.53 17.31
N GLU A 41 13.36 2.22 17.18
CA GLU A 41 14.53 1.67 16.50
C GLU A 41 14.49 1.94 14.99
N THR A 42 15.64 2.24 14.40
CA THR A 42 15.78 2.36 12.95
C THR A 42 16.21 1.03 12.34
N ARG A 43 15.60 0.66 11.22
CA ARG A 43 15.92 -0.55 10.43
C ARG A 43 15.93 -0.22 8.95
N GLU A 44 16.72 -0.96 8.18
CA GLU A 44 16.63 -0.91 6.71
C GLU A 44 15.54 -1.87 6.23
N CYS A 45 14.64 -1.38 5.37
CA CYS A 45 13.54 -2.15 4.83
C CYS A 45 13.48 -2.02 3.32
N TRP A 46 13.20 -3.13 2.64
CA TRP A 46 12.88 -3.12 1.22
C TRP A 46 11.47 -2.57 1.02
N VAL A 47 11.33 -1.59 0.14
CA VAL A 47 10.05 -0.97 -0.26
C VAL A 47 9.92 -0.94 -1.77
N TYR A 48 8.68 -0.95 -2.26
CA TYR A 48 8.36 -0.83 -3.67
C TYR A 48 7.77 0.55 -3.94
N ILE A 49 8.40 1.31 -4.82
CA ILE A 49 7.96 2.67 -5.19
C ILE A 49 7.55 2.67 -6.66
N ALA A 50 6.33 3.16 -6.94
CA ALA A 50 5.80 3.21 -8.29
C ALA A 50 6.75 4.02 -9.19
N GLU A 51 7.07 3.48 -10.36
CA GLU A 51 7.94 4.16 -11.34
C GLU A 51 7.23 5.34 -12.00
N THR A 52 5.90 5.25 -12.14
CA THR A 52 5.05 6.30 -12.71
C THR A 52 3.95 6.67 -11.73
N THR A 53 3.80 7.97 -11.47
CA THR A 53 2.74 8.53 -10.62
C THR A 53 2.06 9.69 -11.32
N ASN A 54 0.82 9.97 -10.94
CA ASN A 54 0.02 11.08 -11.48
C ASN A 54 -1.10 11.41 -10.50
N ASP A 55 -1.36 12.70 -10.26
CA ASP A 55 -2.39 13.18 -9.34
C ASP A 55 -3.83 12.73 -9.71
N CYS A 56 -4.04 12.35 -10.98
CA CYS A 56 -5.32 11.84 -11.46
C CYS A 56 -5.51 10.32 -11.22
N LEU A 57 -4.47 9.60 -10.76
CA LEU A 57 -4.56 8.17 -10.46
C LEU A 57 -5.15 7.94 -9.07
N LEU A 58 -6.46 8.11 -8.97
CA LEU A 58 -7.19 7.93 -7.72
C LEU A 58 -7.46 6.44 -7.44
N PRO A 59 -7.28 5.98 -6.19
CA PRO A 59 -7.61 4.60 -5.82
C PRO A 59 -9.12 4.34 -5.94
N SER A 60 -9.50 3.10 -6.26
CA SER A 60 -10.89 2.67 -6.14
C SER A 60 -11.31 2.56 -4.67
N LYS A 61 -12.61 2.69 -4.38
CA LYS A 61 -13.16 2.49 -3.03
C LYS A 61 -12.83 1.11 -2.44
N GLU A 62 -12.84 0.05 -3.26
CA GLU A 62 -12.49 -1.30 -2.78
C GLU A 62 -11.01 -1.40 -2.41
N TYR A 63 -10.13 -0.82 -3.22
CA TYR A 63 -8.70 -0.82 -2.90
C TYR A 63 -8.44 -0.08 -1.59
N LEU A 64 -9.04 1.10 -1.42
CA LEU A 64 -8.94 1.85 -0.16
C LEU A 64 -9.50 1.04 1.02
N GLY A 65 -10.62 0.33 0.83
CA GLY A 65 -11.18 -0.56 1.83
C GLY A 65 -10.20 -1.64 2.29
N ARG A 66 -9.46 -2.27 1.36
CA ARG A 66 -8.43 -3.28 1.69
C ARG A 66 -7.25 -2.68 2.45
N VAL A 67 -6.84 -1.46 2.11
CA VAL A 67 -5.79 -0.75 2.87
C VAL A 67 -6.25 -0.53 4.32
N LEU A 68 -7.51 -0.16 4.50
CA LEU A 68 -8.11 0.09 5.83
C LEU A 68 -8.35 -1.19 6.65
N GLU A 69 -8.28 -2.40 6.06
CA GLU A 69 -8.28 -3.65 6.83
C GLU A 69 -7.06 -3.75 7.75
N GLY A 70 -5.95 -3.09 7.39
CA GLY A 70 -4.72 -3.01 8.19
C GLY A 70 -4.69 -1.84 9.19
N ARG A 71 -5.83 -1.23 9.52
CA ARG A 71 -5.83 0.02 10.30
C ARG A 71 -5.26 -0.09 11.72
N ASP A 72 -5.37 -1.28 12.32
CA ASP A 72 -5.07 -1.48 13.75
C ASP A 72 -3.57 -1.41 14.08
N ILE A 73 -2.70 -1.41 13.06
CA ILE A 73 -1.24 -1.31 13.20
C ILE A 73 -0.69 0.09 12.91
N LEU A 74 -1.54 1.05 12.54
CA LEU A 74 -1.12 2.40 12.14
C LEU A 74 -1.63 3.45 13.14
N PRO A 75 -0.93 4.60 13.27
CA PRO A 75 -1.39 5.70 14.11
C PRO A 75 -2.77 6.22 13.69
N PRO A 76 -3.65 6.59 14.63
CA PRO A 76 -5.01 7.07 14.31
C PRO A 76 -5.03 8.26 13.34
N GLU A 77 -4.09 9.20 13.46
CA GLU A 77 -3.97 10.36 12.59
C GLU A 77 -3.59 9.99 11.15
N TYR A 78 -2.86 8.88 10.97
CA TYR A 78 -2.53 8.35 9.65
C TYR A 78 -3.76 7.72 8.99
N ILE A 79 -4.55 6.98 9.76
CA ILE A 79 -5.81 6.37 9.29
C ILE A 79 -6.81 7.43 8.84
N GLN A 80 -7.00 8.50 9.62
CA GLN A 80 -7.87 9.61 9.21
C GLN A 80 -7.47 10.19 7.85
N GLY A 81 -6.16 10.29 7.61
CA GLY A 81 -5.64 10.72 6.33
C GLY A 81 -5.95 9.75 5.18
N ILE A 82 -5.80 8.43 5.39
CA ILE A 82 -6.22 7.41 4.41
C ILE A 82 -7.71 7.51 4.13
N GLU A 83 -8.56 7.59 5.16
CA GLU A 83 -10.03 7.69 5.03
C GLU A 83 -10.47 8.94 4.26
N SER A 84 -9.70 10.04 4.36
CA SER A 84 -9.96 11.28 3.63
C SER A 84 -9.52 11.25 2.16
N THR A 85 -8.85 10.18 1.71
CA THR A 85 -8.29 10.09 0.35
C THR A 85 -9.40 10.07 -0.70
N GLN A 86 -9.29 10.95 -1.69
CA GLN A 86 -10.25 10.98 -2.80
C GLN A 86 -10.18 9.67 -3.60
N THR A 87 -11.33 9.02 -3.77
CA THR A 87 -11.43 7.77 -4.54
C THR A 87 -11.99 8.02 -5.93
N ASN A 88 -11.58 7.20 -6.90
CA ASN A 88 -12.28 7.09 -8.17
C ASN A 88 -13.66 6.42 -7.95
N PRO A 89 -14.77 7.06 -8.33
CA PRO A 89 -16.11 6.49 -8.17
C PRO A 89 -16.41 5.34 -9.16
N GLN A 90 -15.62 5.20 -10.22
CA GLN A 90 -15.79 4.13 -11.20
C GLN A 90 -15.35 2.79 -10.63
N ARG A 91 -16.01 1.71 -11.07
CA ARG A 91 -15.66 0.35 -10.66
C ARG A 91 -14.29 -0.02 -11.23
N SER A 92 -13.49 -0.73 -10.44
CA SER A 92 -12.23 -1.26 -10.97
C SER A 92 -12.50 -2.36 -12.01
N PRO A 93 -11.61 -2.58 -12.99
CA PRO A 93 -11.74 -3.69 -13.94
C PRO A 93 -11.89 -5.06 -13.24
N ARG A 94 -11.32 -5.20 -12.04
CA ARG A 94 -11.46 -6.41 -11.20
C ARG A 94 -12.89 -6.58 -10.69
N GLN A 95 -13.57 -5.50 -10.32
CA GLN A 95 -14.99 -5.53 -9.93
C GLN A 95 -15.87 -5.90 -11.11
N GLU A 96 -15.65 -5.28 -12.27
CA GLU A 96 -16.41 -5.62 -13.48
C GLU A 96 -16.26 -7.10 -13.84
N LYS A 97 -15.04 -7.66 -13.72
CA LYS A 97 -14.78 -9.07 -13.98
C LYS A 97 -15.44 -10.01 -12.97
N ARG A 98 -15.54 -9.63 -11.69
CA ARG A 98 -16.26 -10.42 -10.66
C ARG A 98 -17.76 -10.45 -10.94
N LEU A 99 -18.38 -9.29 -11.20
CA LEU A 99 -19.81 -9.21 -11.52
C LEU A 99 -20.19 -10.03 -12.76
N ARG A 100 -19.35 -10.03 -13.81
CA ARG A 100 -19.58 -10.85 -15.01
C ARG A 100 -19.49 -12.37 -14.77
N LYS A 101 -18.92 -12.82 -13.66
CA LYS A 101 -18.86 -14.25 -13.28
C LYS A 101 -20.04 -14.68 -12.40
N GLU A 102 -20.78 -13.73 -11.85
CA GLU A 102 -21.93 -13.95 -10.96
C GLU A 102 -23.29 -13.79 -11.68
N LEU A 103 -23.26 -13.47 -12.98
CA LEU A 103 -24.41 -13.40 -13.90
C LEU A 103 -24.38 -14.60 -14.86
#